data_AF-A0A970VP54-F1
#
_entry.id   AF-A0A970VP54-F1
#
_cell.length_a   1.000
_cell.length_b   1.000
_cell.length_c   1.000
_cell.angle_alpha   90.00
_cell.angle_beta   90.00
_cell.angle_gamma   90.00
#
_symmetry.space_group_name_H-M   'P 1'
#
loop_
_entity.id
_entity.type
_entity.pdbx_description
1 polymer ?
#
loop_
_entity_poly.entity_id
_entity_poly.type
_entity_poly.pdbx_seq_one_letter_code
_entity_poly.pdbx_strand_id
1 'polypeptide(L)'
;MKLHKSHLTVLAVLFTVMLLLTGCGGKTDDPGDKYTGEDDFITIASPEAGEVKISVADLMKLDSVTEDIVRTRDDGSVDQYPIKGVLLETVLAHLNISADNMDTVRFTAGDGYSVEVPSDIVARGKIILAYEIDGEPLYEENRPIRMYIPQEESMYWVKNTVKITINRKETGGGQGGPVSKIFFFETLQTRLDVVDYEAEAGAKAVKTSDLLKDVQASPSVYMLASDGFEKNEEWATFAGNCIVIQGDNAPAFRGPDLPKGMHVKNLVAVSAGDVGFVFVEKGLEFFASAQVGEDSGISLKDLADKLNLKAADAYVLEAEDGYTVEVSAADLEKGIVFIRSKDGILSSAFTDLPKSASVKYLLSISAVE
;
A
#
# COMPACT_ATOMS: atom_id res chain seq x y z
N MET A 1 -16.41 -10.68 -80.29
CA MET A 1 -15.41 -10.71 -79.19
C MET A 1 -15.99 -10.00 -77.97
N LYS A 2 -16.79 -10.71 -77.16
CA LYS A 2 -17.39 -10.21 -75.89
C LYS A 2 -17.60 -11.38 -74.91
N LEU A 3 -16.50 -12.02 -74.51
CA LEU A 3 -16.31 -12.58 -73.16
C LEU A 3 -15.29 -11.63 -72.52
N HIS A 4 -15.27 -11.22 -71.26
CA HIS A 4 -15.82 -11.68 -70.00
C HIS A 4 -16.06 -10.42 -69.16
N LYS A 5 -17.28 -10.21 -68.63
CA LYS A 5 -17.50 -9.25 -67.53
C LYS A 5 -18.06 -9.90 -66.27
N SER A 6 -18.68 -11.08 -66.36
CA SER A 6 -19.21 -11.79 -65.18
C SER A 6 -18.15 -12.56 -64.38
N HIS A 7 -17.03 -12.97 -64.99
CA HIS A 7 -15.99 -13.73 -64.28
C HIS A 7 -15.05 -12.83 -63.47
N LEU A 8 -14.94 -11.54 -63.82
CA LEU A 8 -14.10 -10.60 -63.10
C LEU A 8 -14.72 -10.20 -61.74
N THR A 9 -16.05 -10.12 -61.69
CA THR A 9 -16.79 -9.80 -60.44
C THR A 9 -16.82 -10.98 -59.48
N VAL A 10 -16.92 -12.22 -59.99
CA VAL A 10 -16.87 -13.42 -59.14
C VAL A 10 -15.45 -13.64 -58.59
N LEU A 11 -14.40 -13.35 -59.36
CA LEU A 11 -13.02 -13.43 -58.87
C LEU A 11 -12.71 -12.35 -57.81
N ALA A 12 -13.26 -11.15 -57.96
CA ALA A 12 -13.09 -10.05 -56.99
C ALA A 12 -13.83 -10.31 -55.67
N VAL A 13 -14.99 -10.96 -55.69
CA VAL A 13 -15.70 -11.35 -54.46
C VAL A 13 -15.00 -12.53 -53.76
N LEU A 14 -14.42 -13.47 -54.52
CA LEU A 14 -13.67 -14.60 -53.94
C LEU A 14 -12.35 -14.13 -53.28
N PHE A 15 -11.70 -13.09 -53.80
CA PHE A 15 -10.45 -12.56 -53.24
C PHE A 15 -10.69 -11.73 -51.96
N THR A 16 -11.84 -11.04 -51.85
CA THR A 16 -12.21 -10.29 -50.63
C THR A 16 -12.64 -11.22 -49.49
N VAL A 17 -13.19 -12.40 -49.78
CA VAL A 17 -13.50 -13.42 -48.75
C VAL A 17 -12.23 -14.13 -48.24
N MET A 18 -11.17 -14.19 -49.05
CA MET A 18 -9.89 -14.80 -48.65
C MET A 18 -8.98 -13.88 -47.80
N LEU A 19 -9.22 -12.56 -47.82
CA LEU A 19 -8.47 -11.57 -47.04
C LEU A 19 -9.00 -11.34 -45.61
N LEU A 20 -10.08 -12.01 -45.21
CA LEU A 20 -10.64 -11.95 -43.86
C LEU A 20 -10.13 -13.08 -42.93
N LEU A 21 -9.15 -13.88 -43.36
CA LEU A 21 -8.60 -14.99 -42.56
C LEU A 21 -7.11 -14.87 -42.22
N THR A 22 -6.50 -13.69 -42.38
CA THR A 22 -5.22 -13.40 -41.71
C THR A 22 -5.50 -12.71 -40.38
N GLY A 23 -6.07 -13.47 -39.45
CA GLY A 23 -5.95 -13.14 -38.04
C GLY A 23 -4.48 -13.23 -37.67
N CYS A 24 -3.90 -12.11 -37.25
CA CYS A 24 -2.63 -12.13 -36.52
C CYS A 24 -2.75 -13.16 -35.41
N GLY A 25 -1.81 -14.10 -35.35
CA GLY A 25 -1.66 -15.00 -34.23
C GLY A 25 -1.35 -14.21 -32.96
N GLY A 26 -2.40 -13.78 -32.27
CA GLY A 26 -2.36 -13.68 -30.82
C GLY A 26 -2.24 -15.10 -30.32
N LYS A 27 -1.30 -15.34 -29.40
CA LYS A 27 -1.32 -16.54 -28.57
C LYS A 27 -2.71 -16.61 -27.93
N THR A 28 -3.54 -17.51 -28.42
CA THR A 28 -4.76 -17.91 -27.75
C THR A 28 -4.31 -18.79 -26.59
N ASP A 29 -4.13 -18.19 -25.43
CA ASP A 29 -4.22 -18.92 -24.18
C ASP A 29 -5.70 -19.28 -24.03
N ASP A 30 -6.06 -20.38 -24.70
CA ASP A 30 -7.38 -20.99 -24.68
C ASP A 30 -7.74 -21.22 -23.20
N PRO A 31 -8.86 -20.70 -22.69
CA PRO A 31 -9.34 -21.08 -21.38
C PRO A 31 -9.70 -22.56 -21.51
N GLY A 32 -8.77 -23.44 -21.12
CA GLY A 32 -8.90 -24.85 -21.43
C GLY A 32 -10.25 -25.35 -20.91
N ASP A 33 -11.04 -25.94 -21.80
CA ASP A 33 -12.31 -26.66 -21.59
C ASP A 33 -12.25 -27.78 -20.51
N LYS A 34 -11.17 -27.84 -19.72
CA LYS A 34 -10.83 -28.87 -18.74
C LYS A 34 -10.13 -28.32 -17.48
N TYR A 35 -10.30 -27.05 -17.12
CA TYR A 35 -9.78 -26.58 -15.84
C TYR A 35 -10.56 -27.23 -14.68
N THR A 36 -9.90 -28.14 -13.96
CA THR A 36 -10.50 -28.86 -12.81
C THR A 36 -10.17 -28.23 -11.46
N GLY A 37 -9.19 -27.31 -11.43
CA GLY A 37 -8.68 -26.70 -10.20
C GLY A 37 -7.88 -27.66 -9.30
N GLU A 38 -7.57 -28.89 -9.75
CA GLU A 38 -6.88 -29.89 -8.93
C GLU A 38 -5.39 -29.58 -8.70
N ASP A 39 -4.74 -28.95 -9.68
CA ASP A 39 -3.31 -28.59 -9.62
C ASP A 39 -3.06 -27.22 -8.97
N ASP A 40 -4.13 -26.45 -8.72
CA ASP A 40 -4.06 -25.09 -8.22
C ASP A 40 -4.38 -25.04 -6.74
N PHE A 41 -3.52 -24.37 -5.97
CA PHE A 41 -3.64 -24.27 -4.52
C PHE A 41 -3.43 -22.84 -4.05
N ILE A 42 -4.13 -22.49 -2.97
CA ILE A 42 -3.80 -21.32 -2.15
C ILE A 42 -3.38 -21.75 -0.76
N THR A 43 -2.58 -20.90 -0.12
CA THR A 43 -2.19 -21.06 1.29
C THR A 43 -2.93 -20.05 2.14
N ILE A 44 -3.59 -20.49 3.19
CA ILE A 44 -4.21 -19.64 4.21
C ILE A 44 -3.35 -19.74 5.47
N ALA A 45 -2.77 -18.62 5.88
CA ALA A 45 -1.98 -18.48 7.09
C ALA A 45 -2.82 -17.81 8.19
N SER A 46 -2.85 -18.40 9.38
CA SER A 46 -3.49 -17.81 10.57
C SER A 46 -2.67 -18.09 11.84
N PRO A 47 -2.78 -17.27 12.89
CA PRO A 47 -2.02 -17.48 14.13
C PRO A 47 -2.32 -18.83 14.79
N GLU A 48 -3.56 -19.30 14.77
CA GLU A 48 -3.96 -20.52 15.46
C GLU A 48 -3.74 -21.81 14.67
N ALA A 49 -3.78 -21.75 13.32
CA ALA A 49 -3.67 -22.94 12.47
C ALA A 49 -2.35 -23.02 11.69
N GLY A 50 -1.50 -21.99 11.77
CA GLY A 50 -0.32 -21.87 10.94
C GLY A 50 -0.70 -21.74 9.46
N GLU A 51 0.06 -22.37 8.58
CA GLU A 51 -0.21 -22.39 7.14
C GLU A 51 -0.99 -23.66 6.73
N VAL A 52 -2.17 -23.46 6.15
CA VAL A 52 -3.03 -24.52 5.63
C VAL A 52 -3.21 -24.33 4.13
N LYS A 53 -3.08 -25.41 3.35
CA LYS A 53 -3.32 -25.37 1.89
C LYS A 53 -4.72 -25.87 1.56
N ILE A 54 -5.35 -25.24 0.57
CA ILE A 54 -6.61 -25.69 -0.03
C ILE A 54 -6.50 -25.63 -1.56
N SER A 55 -7.00 -26.67 -2.23
CA SER A 55 -7.04 -26.72 -3.70
C SER A 55 -8.21 -25.89 -4.25
N VAL A 56 -8.10 -25.41 -5.48
CA VAL A 56 -9.23 -24.75 -6.15
C VAL A 56 -10.36 -25.74 -6.41
N ALA A 57 -10.06 -27.01 -6.70
CA ALA A 57 -11.05 -28.07 -6.81
C ALA A 57 -11.88 -28.25 -5.52
N ASP A 58 -11.27 -28.12 -4.34
CA ASP A 58 -11.99 -28.18 -3.07
C ASP A 58 -12.78 -26.89 -2.79
N LEU A 59 -12.25 -25.72 -3.16
CA LEU A 59 -13.01 -24.47 -3.12
C LEU A 59 -14.29 -24.57 -3.97
N MET A 60 -14.21 -25.11 -5.18
CA MET A 60 -15.35 -25.26 -6.09
C MET A 60 -16.47 -26.19 -5.56
N LYS A 61 -16.21 -26.98 -4.51
CA LYS A 61 -17.21 -27.84 -3.85
C LYS A 61 -17.97 -27.12 -2.72
N LEU A 62 -17.49 -25.96 -2.28
CA LEU A 62 -18.13 -25.16 -1.25
C LEU A 62 -19.27 -24.32 -1.83
N ASP A 63 -20.13 -23.80 -0.96
CA ASP A 63 -21.21 -22.91 -1.36
C ASP A 63 -20.66 -21.62 -2.00
N SER A 64 -20.87 -21.50 -3.31
CA SER A 64 -20.40 -20.36 -4.11
C SER A 64 -21.43 -19.24 -4.18
N VAL A 65 -20.94 -18.01 -4.38
CA VAL A 65 -21.74 -16.83 -4.72
C VAL A 65 -21.44 -16.39 -6.15
N THR A 66 -22.42 -15.74 -6.76
CA THR A 66 -22.25 -15.00 -8.02
C THR A 66 -22.58 -13.54 -7.76
N GLU A 67 -21.67 -12.65 -8.10
CA GLU A 67 -21.80 -11.21 -7.86
C GLU A 67 -21.34 -10.44 -9.10
N ASP A 68 -22.03 -9.35 -9.45
CA ASP A 68 -21.62 -8.47 -10.53
C ASP A 68 -20.58 -7.46 -10.00
N ILE A 69 -19.39 -7.46 -10.60
CA ILE A 69 -18.32 -6.52 -10.25
C ILE A 69 -18.38 -5.33 -11.20
N VAL A 70 -18.26 -4.13 -10.64
CA VAL A 70 -18.20 -2.87 -11.37
C VAL A 70 -16.83 -2.25 -11.16
N ARG A 71 -16.00 -2.21 -12.21
CA ARG A 71 -14.68 -1.59 -12.19
C ARG A 71 -14.72 -0.24 -12.91
N THR A 72 -14.43 0.83 -12.19
CA THR A 72 -14.13 2.13 -12.82
C THR A 72 -12.64 2.19 -13.15
N ARG A 73 -12.30 2.57 -14.38
CA ARG A 73 -10.93 2.80 -14.82
C ARG A 73 -10.51 4.26 -14.60
N ASP A 74 -9.22 4.52 -14.66
CA ASP A 74 -8.63 5.86 -14.49
C ASP A 74 -9.16 6.88 -15.52
N ASP A 75 -9.61 6.41 -16.69
CA ASP A 75 -10.22 7.24 -17.75
C ASP A 75 -11.74 7.46 -17.56
N GLY A 76 -12.32 6.97 -16.46
CA GLY A 76 -13.74 7.06 -16.14
C GLY A 76 -14.62 6.04 -16.85
N SER A 77 -14.07 5.17 -17.70
CA SER A 77 -14.84 4.05 -18.26
C SER A 77 -15.16 3.01 -17.20
N VAL A 78 -16.29 2.32 -17.38
CA VAL A 78 -16.79 1.32 -16.43
C VAL A 78 -16.87 -0.03 -17.11
N ASP A 79 -16.16 -1.02 -16.57
CA ASP A 79 -16.34 -2.43 -16.92
C ASP A 79 -17.30 -3.07 -15.90
N GLN A 80 -18.23 -3.88 -16.37
CA GLN A 80 -19.11 -4.68 -15.52
C GLN A 80 -19.13 -6.13 -16.00
N TYR A 81 -18.92 -7.07 -15.09
CA TYR A 81 -18.88 -8.50 -15.39
C TYR A 81 -19.24 -9.33 -14.14
N PRO A 82 -19.96 -10.46 -14.28
CA PRO A 82 -20.20 -11.38 -13.18
C PRO A 82 -18.92 -12.15 -12.82
N ILE A 83 -18.74 -12.38 -11.52
CA ILE A 83 -17.75 -13.31 -10.98
C ILE A 83 -18.46 -14.43 -10.24
N LYS A 84 -17.82 -15.60 -10.17
CA LYS A 84 -18.26 -16.69 -9.30
C LYS A 84 -17.10 -17.22 -8.47
N GLY A 85 -17.38 -17.43 -7.18
CA GLY A 85 -16.37 -17.78 -6.20
C GLY A 85 -16.97 -18.14 -4.84
N VAL A 86 -16.12 -18.31 -3.85
CA VAL A 86 -16.53 -18.63 -2.47
C VAL A 86 -16.15 -17.48 -1.54
N LEU A 87 -16.99 -17.21 -0.55
CA LEU A 87 -16.68 -16.23 0.49
C LEU A 87 -15.51 -16.71 1.34
N LEU A 88 -14.58 -15.81 1.69
CA LEU A 88 -13.44 -16.16 2.55
C LEU A 88 -13.91 -16.81 3.87
N GLU A 89 -14.97 -16.29 4.49
CA GLU A 89 -15.55 -16.85 5.73
C GLU A 89 -15.99 -18.31 5.57
N THR A 90 -16.59 -18.68 4.43
CA THR A 90 -16.98 -20.06 4.12
C THR A 90 -15.76 -20.96 4.04
N VAL A 91 -14.67 -20.47 3.44
CA VAL A 91 -13.40 -21.22 3.36
C VAL A 91 -12.76 -21.37 4.74
N LEU A 92 -12.73 -20.31 5.55
CA LEU A 92 -12.21 -20.36 6.91
C LEU A 92 -12.98 -21.37 7.76
N ALA A 93 -14.32 -21.34 7.71
CA ALA A 93 -15.18 -22.30 8.39
C ALA A 93 -14.91 -23.75 7.96
N HIS A 94 -14.73 -23.98 6.65
CA HIS A 94 -14.37 -25.31 6.12
C HIS A 94 -13.03 -25.82 6.67
N LEU A 95 -12.06 -24.92 6.86
CA LEU A 95 -10.74 -25.23 7.39
C LEU A 95 -10.68 -25.22 8.93
N ASN A 96 -11.81 -25.01 9.62
CA ASN A 96 -11.89 -24.82 11.07
C ASN A 96 -11.03 -23.65 11.60
N ILE A 97 -10.88 -22.60 10.79
CA ILE A 97 -10.25 -21.33 11.18
C ILE A 97 -11.37 -20.35 11.54
N SER A 98 -11.24 -19.66 12.68
CA SER A 98 -12.29 -18.72 13.10
C SER A 98 -12.33 -17.48 12.21
N ALA A 99 -13.50 -16.99 11.86
CA ALA A 99 -13.65 -15.67 11.24
C ALA A 99 -13.72 -14.53 12.29
N ASP A 100 -13.83 -14.86 13.57
CA ASP A 100 -14.00 -13.86 14.63
C ASP A 100 -12.72 -13.06 14.88
N ASN A 101 -12.88 -11.78 15.22
CA ASN A 101 -11.77 -10.89 15.56
C ASN A 101 -10.67 -10.80 14.49
N MET A 102 -11.02 -10.99 13.21
CA MET A 102 -10.13 -10.62 12.12
C MET A 102 -9.88 -9.12 12.17
N ASP A 103 -8.60 -8.72 12.23
CA ASP A 103 -8.18 -7.33 12.12
C ASP A 103 -7.96 -7.00 10.66
N THR A 104 -6.86 -7.49 10.11
CA THR A 104 -6.50 -7.26 8.71
C THR A 104 -6.35 -8.58 7.99
N VAL A 105 -6.51 -8.53 6.67
CA VAL A 105 -6.27 -9.69 5.80
C VAL A 105 -5.31 -9.29 4.70
N ARG A 106 -4.16 -9.95 4.62
CA ARG A 106 -3.18 -9.73 3.57
C ARG A 106 -3.36 -10.74 2.46
N PHE A 107 -3.40 -10.25 1.22
CA PHE A 107 -3.42 -11.07 0.02
C PHE A 107 -2.09 -10.92 -0.70
N THR A 108 -1.47 -12.05 -1.05
CA THR A 108 -0.20 -12.09 -1.78
C THR A 108 -0.41 -12.85 -3.08
N ALA A 109 -0.03 -12.20 -4.18
CA ALA A 109 -0.06 -12.76 -5.51
C ALA A 109 1.20 -13.57 -5.83
N GLY A 110 1.14 -14.45 -6.82
CA GLY A 110 2.27 -15.27 -7.26
C GLY A 110 3.46 -14.46 -7.80
N ASP A 111 3.25 -13.21 -8.23
CA ASP A 111 4.30 -12.28 -8.66
C ASP A 111 4.92 -11.46 -7.51
N GLY A 112 4.52 -11.75 -6.26
CA GLY A 112 4.98 -11.05 -5.07
C GLY A 112 4.20 -9.79 -4.72
N TYR A 113 3.27 -9.33 -5.56
CA TYR A 113 2.38 -8.22 -5.20
C TYR A 113 1.60 -8.58 -3.93
N SER A 114 1.54 -7.66 -2.97
CA SER A 114 0.68 -7.85 -1.81
C SER A 114 0.00 -6.56 -1.34
N VAL A 115 -1.18 -6.75 -0.77
CA VAL A 115 -2.00 -5.69 -0.17
C VAL A 115 -2.61 -6.21 1.12
N GLU A 116 -2.66 -5.35 2.13
CA GLU A 116 -3.36 -5.61 3.37
C GLU A 116 -4.69 -4.88 3.38
N VAL A 117 -5.77 -5.63 3.56
CA VAL A 117 -7.13 -5.11 3.66
C VAL A 117 -7.37 -4.67 5.11
N PRO A 118 -7.71 -3.39 5.37
CA PRO A 118 -7.89 -2.85 6.70
C PRO A 118 -9.18 -3.35 7.37
N SER A 119 -9.24 -3.24 8.69
CA SER A 119 -10.29 -3.89 9.50
C SER A 119 -11.70 -3.40 9.28
N ASP A 120 -11.88 -2.13 8.89
CA ASP A 120 -13.17 -1.58 8.53
C ASP A 120 -13.70 -2.23 7.24
N ILE A 121 -12.81 -2.47 6.26
CA ILE A 121 -13.13 -3.18 5.01
C ILE A 121 -13.38 -4.66 5.29
N VAL A 122 -12.53 -5.32 6.10
CA VAL A 122 -12.73 -6.73 6.48
C VAL A 122 -14.07 -6.93 7.19
N ALA A 123 -14.44 -6.03 8.11
CA ALA A 123 -15.67 -6.17 8.89
C ALA A 123 -16.97 -5.93 8.10
N ARG A 124 -16.91 -5.16 7.00
CA ARG A 124 -18.08 -4.84 6.16
C ARG A 124 -18.11 -5.58 4.82
N GLY A 125 -16.95 -6.03 4.36
CA GLY A 125 -16.70 -6.48 3.00
C GLY A 125 -17.02 -7.95 2.80
N LYS A 126 -17.70 -8.25 1.69
CA LYS A 126 -17.80 -9.62 1.18
C LYS A 126 -16.51 -9.95 0.42
N ILE A 127 -15.55 -10.59 1.08
CA ILE A 127 -14.33 -11.05 0.42
C ILE A 127 -14.64 -12.32 -0.37
N ILE A 128 -14.56 -12.24 -1.70
CA ILE A 128 -14.87 -13.34 -2.62
C ILE A 128 -13.58 -13.87 -3.24
N LEU A 129 -13.35 -15.17 -3.12
CA LEU A 129 -12.27 -15.89 -3.78
C LEU A 129 -12.82 -16.44 -5.10
N ALA A 130 -12.71 -15.67 -6.18
CA ALA A 130 -13.26 -16.01 -7.48
C ALA A 130 -12.36 -16.99 -8.24
N TYR A 131 -12.99 -17.96 -8.90
CA TYR A 131 -12.35 -18.92 -9.81
C TYR A 131 -13.00 -18.93 -11.20
N GLU A 132 -14.00 -18.08 -11.44
CA GLU A 132 -14.71 -17.92 -12.70
C GLU A 132 -15.10 -16.44 -12.90
N ILE A 133 -14.93 -15.93 -14.12
CA ILE A 133 -15.29 -14.57 -14.56
C ILE A 133 -16.04 -14.69 -15.87
N ASP A 134 -17.17 -14.00 -16.04
CA ASP A 134 -18.01 -14.05 -17.25
C ASP A 134 -18.49 -15.47 -17.61
N GLY A 135 -18.65 -16.35 -16.62
CA GLY A 135 -19.05 -17.75 -16.84
C GLY A 135 -17.91 -18.68 -17.26
N GLU A 136 -16.69 -18.14 -17.41
CA GLU A 136 -15.51 -18.87 -17.88
C GLU A 136 -14.47 -19.05 -16.77
N PRO A 137 -13.72 -20.16 -16.76
CA PRO A 137 -12.59 -20.35 -15.84
C PRO A 137 -11.55 -19.24 -15.95
N LEU A 138 -10.79 -19.00 -14.87
CA LEU A 138 -9.70 -18.04 -14.90
C LEU A 138 -8.59 -18.45 -15.89
N TYR A 139 -8.14 -17.49 -16.69
CA TYR A 139 -6.90 -17.59 -17.46
C TYR A 139 -5.68 -17.71 -16.55
N GLU A 140 -4.57 -18.26 -17.07
CA GLU A 140 -3.33 -18.55 -16.32
C GLU A 140 -2.81 -17.35 -15.50
N GLU A 141 -2.86 -16.14 -16.05
CA GLU A 141 -2.43 -14.93 -15.37
C GLU A 141 -3.27 -14.55 -14.13
N ASN A 142 -4.48 -15.09 -13.99
CA ASN A 142 -5.38 -14.83 -12.87
C ASN A 142 -5.51 -16.03 -11.91
N ARG A 143 -5.05 -17.21 -12.32
CA ARG A 143 -5.01 -18.43 -11.50
C ARG A 143 -3.99 -18.30 -10.35
N PRO A 144 -4.20 -18.96 -9.19
CA PRO A 144 -5.22 -19.97 -8.93
C PRO A 144 -6.61 -19.40 -8.62
N ILE A 145 -6.66 -18.21 -8.02
CA ILE A 145 -7.89 -17.44 -7.77
C ILE A 145 -7.64 -15.95 -7.98
N ARG A 146 -8.72 -15.20 -8.16
CA ARG A 146 -8.72 -13.74 -8.07
C ARG A 146 -9.61 -13.29 -6.93
N MET A 147 -9.06 -12.47 -6.04
CA MET A 147 -9.80 -11.90 -4.92
C MET A 147 -10.61 -10.68 -5.38
N TYR A 148 -11.84 -10.56 -4.89
CA TYR A 148 -12.68 -9.37 -5.04
C TYR A 148 -13.30 -8.95 -3.71
N ILE A 149 -13.42 -7.64 -3.51
CA ILE A 149 -14.26 -7.03 -2.47
C ILE A 149 -15.20 -6.05 -3.19
N PRO A 150 -16.47 -6.43 -3.43
CA PRO A 150 -17.40 -5.56 -4.13
C PRO A 150 -17.51 -4.19 -3.45
N GLN A 151 -17.67 -3.13 -4.25
CA GLN A 151 -17.77 -1.73 -3.82
C GLN A 151 -16.48 -1.12 -3.25
N GLU A 152 -15.38 -1.87 -3.21
CA GLU A 152 -14.05 -1.34 -2.87
C GLU A 152 -13.21 -1.02 -4.09
N GLU A 153 -12.15 -0.25 -3.85
CA GLU A 153 -11.15 0.09 -4.85
C GLU A 153 -10.47 -1.16 -5.43
N SER A 154 -10.22 -1.12 -6.74
CA SER A 154 -9.65 -2.27 -7.46
C SER A 154 -8.25 -2.68 -7.01
N MET A 155 -7.57 -1.84 -6.24
CA MET A 155 -6.29 -2.17 -5.59
C MET A 155 -6.39 -3.36 -4.63
N TYR A 156 -7.56 -3.60 -4.05
CA TYR A 156 -7.76 -4.77 -3.19
C TYR A 156 -8.04 -6.04 -4.02
N TRP A 157 -8.35 -5.93 -5.31
CA TRP A 157 -8.79 -7.08 -6.11
C TRP A 157 -7.62 -7.87 -6.72
N VAL A 158 -6.94 -8.62 -5.84
CA VAL A 158 -5.68 -9.29 -6.14
C VAL A 158 -5.88 -10.48 -7.08
N LYS A 159 -5.38 -10.36 -8.31
CA LYS A 159 -5.26 -11.49 -9.25
C LYS A 159 -4.12 -12.42 -8.86
N ASN A 160 -4.20 -13.69 -9.28
CA ASN A 160 -3.17 -14.69 -9.01
C ASN A 160 -2.88 -14.79 -7.50
N THR A 161 -3.91 -14.74 -6.66
CA THR A 161 -3.71 -14.80 -5.20
C THR A 161 -3.28 -16.21 -4.83
N VAL A 162 -2.08 -16.35 -4.27
CA VAL A 162 -1.51 -17.65 -3.85
C VAL A 162 -1.46 -17.80 -2.34
N LYS A 163 -1.48 -16.69 -1.59
CA LYS A 163 -1.47 -16.69 -0.12
C LYS A 163 -2.43 -15.66 0.44
N ILE A 164 -3.13 -16.04 1.51
CA ILE A 164 -4.00 -15.20 2.32
C ILE A 164 -3.49 -15.31 3.76
N THR A 165 -3.12 -14.19 4.39
CA THR A 165 -2.68 -14.14 5.78
C THR A 165 -3.71 -13.41 6.62
N ILE A 166 -4.24 -14.09 7.64
CA ILE A 166 -5.21 -13.53 8.59
C ILE A 166 -4.46 -12.97 9.79
N ASN A 167 -4.68 -11.70 10.09
CA ASN A 167 -4.22 -11.07 11.34
C ASN A 167 -5.41 -10.90 12.29
N ARG A 168 -5.17 -11.10 13.58
CA ARG A 168 -6.20 -10.97 14.63
C ARG A 168 -6.11 -9.60 15.29
N LYS A 169 -7.25 -9.07 15.72
CA LYS A 169 -7.26 -7.90 16.61
C LYS A 169 -6.64 -8.36 17.92
N GLU A 170 -5.44 -7.87 18.24
CA GLU A 170 -5.00 -7.95 19.62
C GLU A 170 -6.01 -7.20 20.49
N THR A 171 -6.21 -7.64 21.72
CA THR A 171 -7.06 -6.94 22.68
C THR A 171 -6.33 -5.67 23.14
N GLY A 172 -6.27 -4.66 22.26
CA GLY A 172 -5.63 -3.36 22.46
C GLY A 172 -4.54 -3.02 21.44
N GLY A 173 -4.89 -2.29 20.38
CA GLY A 173 -3.93 -1.61 19.49
C GLY A 173 -4.28 -1.73 18.00
N GLY A 174 -4.99 -0.74 17.45
CA GLY A 174 -5.08 -0.56 16.00
C GLY A 174 -3.83 0.15 15.45
N GLN A 175 -3.52 -0.08 14.17
CA GLN A 175 -2.46 0.61 13.38
C GLN A 175 -1.15 0.88 14.14
N GLY A 176 -0.36 -0.16 14.40
CA GLY A 176 0.94 -0.01 15.05
C GLY A 176 0.83 0.45 16.51
N GLY A 177 1.75 0.02 17.36
CA GLY A 177 1.80 0.53 18.73
C GLY A 177 2.05 2.05 18.75
N PRO A 178 1.84 2.71 19.90
CA PRO A 178 2.23 4.11 20.05
C PRO A 178 3.73 4.28 19.79
N VAL A 179 4.12 5.30 19.03
CA VAL A 179 5.54 5.62 18.79
C VAL A 179 6.11 6.38 19.99
N SER A 180 7.35 6.09 20.38
CA SER A 180 8.09 6.81 21.42
C SER A 180 8.80 8.05 20.88
N LYS A 181 9.15 8.04 19.59
CA LYS A 181 9.96 9.06 18.93
C LYS A 181 9.52 9.31 17.49
N ILE A 182 9.51 10.58 17.08
CA ILE A 182 9.30 11.02 15.70
C ILE A 182 10.57 11.67 15.19
N PHE A 183 11.10 11.20 14.06
CA PHE A 183 12.17 11.85 13.31
C PHE A 183 11.62 12.65 12.14
N PHE A 184 12.27 13.78 11.85
CA PHE A 184 11.99 14.58 10.67
C PHE A 184 13.02 14.28 9.58
N PHE A 185 12.52 13.79 8.44
CA PHE A 185 13.35 13.22 7.39
C PHE A 185 14.29 14.25 6.77
N GLU A 186 13.84 15.49 6.58
CA GLU A 186 14.63 16.58 5.98
C GLU A 186 15.93 16.85 6.75
N THR A 187 15.91 16.71 8.08
CA THR A 187 17.10 16.83 8.91
C THR A 187 17.82 15.50 9.05
N LEU A 188 17.10 14.38 9.22
CA LEU A 188 17.71 13.06 9.38
C LEU A 188 18.52 12.64 8.15
N GLN A 189 18.09 13.00 6.94
CA GLN A 189 18.71 12.61 5.67
C GLN A 189 20.19 13.01 5.58
N THR A 190 20.62 14.10 6.24
CA THR A 190 22.02 14.54 6.26
C THR A 190 22.97 13.52 6.89
N ARG A 191 22.41 12.57 7.65
CA ARG A 191 23.12 11.50 8.37
C ARG A 191 23.01 10.14 7.67
N LEU A 192 22.33 10.08 6.53
CA LEU A 192 22.05 8.84 5.81
C LEU A 192 22.88 8.76 4.52
N ASP A 193 23.20 7.54 4.13
CA ASP A 193 23.86 7.28 2.87
C ASP A 193 22.86 7.44 1.71
N VAL A 194 23.08 8.45 0.88
CA VAL A 194 22.30 8.69 -0.33
C VAL A 194 22.96 8.00 -1.51
N VAL A 195 22.20 7.14 -2.19
CA VAL A 195 22.64 6.35 -3.35
C VAL A 195 21.87 6.73 -4.61
N ASP A 196 22.43 6.41 -5.77
CA ASP A 196 21.69 6.44 -7.04
C ASP A 196 20.60 5.35 -7.04
N TYR A 197 19.42 5.70 -7.54
CA TYR A 197 18.33 4.77 -7.72
C TYR A 197 18.30 4.28 -9.17
N GLU A 198 18.95 3.14 -9.43
CA GLU A 198 19.23 2.61 -10.78
C GLU A 198 17.99 2.42 -11.67
N ALA A 199 16.81 2.23 -11.09
CA ALA A 199 15.58 2.02 -11.86
C ALA A 199 15.00 3.32 -12.45
N GLU A 200 15.53 4.50 -12.09
CA GLU A 200 15.10 5.80 -12.62
C GLU A 200 16.30 6.75 -12.79
N ALA A 201 16.55 7.18 -14.02
CA ALA A 201 17.73 7.98 -14.35
C ALA A 201 17.75 9.32 -13.59
N GLY A 202 18.80 9.55 -12.79
CA GLY A 202 18.98 10.76 -11.99
C GLY A 202 18.22 10.78 -10.67
N ALA A 203 17.48 9.72 -10.35
CA ALA A 203 16.82 9.58 -9.06
C ALA A 203 17.82 9.20 -7.96
N LYS A 204 17.53 9.65 -6.73
CA LYS A 204 18.33 9.36 -5.53
C LYS A 204 17.46 8.68 -4.48
N ALA A 205 18.06 7.79 -3.71
CA ALA A 205 17.38 7.03 -2.68
C ALA A 205 18.21 6.86 -1.42
N VAL A 206 17.51 6.54 -0.33
CA VAL A 206 18.08 6.06 0.93
C VAL A 206 17.55 4.65 1.18
N LYS A 207 18.40 3.74 1.65
CA LYS A 207 17.94 2.39 2.02
C LYS A 207 17.11 2.47 3.29
N THR A 208 15.97 1.80 3.32
CA THR A 208 15.16 1.74 4.55
C THR A 208 15.91 1.01 5.66
N SER A 209 16.75 0.02 5.36
CA SER A 209 17.63 -0.61 6.35
C SER A 209 18.57 0.37 7.06
N ASP A 210 18.94 1.49 6.44
CA ASP A 210 19.71 2.54 7.12
C ASP A 210 18.84 3.37 8.09
N LEU A 211 17.57 3.59 7.75
CA LEU A 211 16.58 4.22 8.65
C LEU A 211 16.26 3.35 9.87
N LEU A 212 16.30 2.03 9.71
CA LEU A 212 15.87 1.07 10.73
C LEU A 212 16.99 0.59 11.67
N LYS A 213 18.24 1.07 11.53
CA LYS A 213 19.40 0.57 12.29
C LYS A 213 19.19 0.51 13.80
N ASP A 214 18.52 1.54 14.34
CA ASP A 214 18.25 1.69 15.77
C ASP A 214 16.76 1.56 16.10
N VAL A 215 15.95 1.03 15.17
CA VAL A 215 14.50 0.87 15.31
C VAL A 215 14.19 -0.57 15.71
N GLN A 216 13.36 -0.76 16.72
CA GLN A 216 12.89 -2.09 17.10
C GLN A 216 12.08 -2.73 15.95
N ALA A 217 12.44 -3.95 15.58
CA ALA A 217 11.68 -4.70 14.58
C ALA A 217 10.22 -4.89 15.02
N SER A 218 9.29 -4.54 14.13
CA SER A 218 7.86 -4.77 14.25
C SER A 218 7.38 -5.80 13.23
N PRO A 219 6.19 -6.40 13.40
CA PRO A 219 5.59 -7.25 12.37
C PRO A 219 5.31 -6.49 11.06
N SER A 220 4.88 -5.23 11.19
CA SER A 220 4.52 -4.38 10.06
C SER A 220 5.09 -2.97 10.20
N VAL A 221 5.17 -2.29 9.05
CA VAL A 221 5.51 -0.87 8.89
C VAL A 221 4.33 -0.18 8.26
N TYR A 222 3.83 0.87 8.90
CA TYR A 222 2.75 1.70 8.38
C TYR A 222 3.30 2.85 7.53
N MET A 223 2.62 3.18 6.45
CA MET A 223 2.96 4.28 5.54
C MET A 223 1.72 5.10 5.23
N LEU A 224 1.88 6.42 5.20
CA LEU A 224 0.88 7.40 4.80
C LEU A 224 1.38 8.24 3.63
N ALA A 225 0.58 8.38 2.58
CA ALA A 225 0.82 9.25 1.43
C ALA A 225 -0.02 10.53 1.49
N SER A 226 0.37 11.54 0.72
CA SER A 226 -0.29 12.86 0.74
C SER A 226 -1.68 12.91 0.12
N ASP A 227 -2.07 11.89 -0.63
CA ASP A 227 -3.45 11.68 -1.12
C ASP A 227 -4.34 10.98 -0.07
N GLY A 228 -3.80 10.70 1.12
CA GLY A 228 -4.49 9.97 2.19
C GLY A 228 -4.43 8.46 2.03
N PHE A 229 -3.69 7.93 1.05
CA PHE A 229 -3.48 6.49 0.93
C PHE A 229 -2.64 5.97 2.12
N GLU A 230 -3.19 4.97 2.80
CA GLU A 230 -2.57 4.30 3.94
C GLU A 230 -2.25 2.85 3.57
N LYS A 231 -1.06 2.38 3.97
CA LYS A 231 -0.62 1.01 3.69
C LYS A 231 0.24 0.45 4.82
N ASN A 232 -0.05 -0.78 5.23
CA ASN A 232 0.87 -1.59 6.03
C ASN A 232 1.70 -2.50 5.12
N GLU A 233 3.00 -2.58 5.40
CA GLU A 233 3.94 -3.47 4.74
C GLU A 233 4.64 -4.37 5.75
N GLU A 234 5.03 -5.58 5.34
CA GLU A 234 5.84 -6.45 6.19
C GLU A 234 7.22 -5.83 6.44
N TRP A 235 7.73 -5.95 7.67
CA TRP A 235 9.03 -5.38 8.03
C TRP A 235 10.17 -5.80 7.10
N ALA A 236 10.25 -7.09 6.77
CA ALA A 236 11.30 -7.61 5.89
C ALA A 236 11.22 -7.00 4.49
N THR A 237 10.00 -6.86 3.95
CA THR A 237 9.75 -6.19 2.67
C THR A 237 10.14 -4.72 2.75
N PHE A 238 9.72 -4.01 3.79
CA PHE A 238 10.10 -2.61 3.95
C PHE A 238 11.62 -2.44 4.05
N ALA A 239 12.29 -3.19 4.93
CA ALA A 239 13.74 -3.14 5.18
C ALA A 239 14.61 -3.52 3.97
N GLY A 240 14.09 -4.34 3.06
CA GLY A 240 14.78 -4.77 1.84
C GLY A 240 14.75 -3.75 0.69
N ASN A 241 14.03 -2.63 0.85
CA ASN A 241 13.76 -1.66 -0.21
C ASN A 241 14.26 -0.25 0.18
N CYS A 242 13.84 0.77 -0.55
CA CYS A 242 14.37 2.13 -0.42
C CYS A 242 13.26 3.18 -0.33
N ILE A 243 13.61 4.34 0.23
CA ILE A 243 12.87 5.59 0.02
C ILE A 243 13.59 6.36 -1.09
N VAL A 244 12.95 6.51 -2.24
CA VAL A 244 13.40 7.42 -3.30
C VAL A 244 13.07 8.84 -2.86
N ILE A 245 14.11 9.65 -2.65
CA ILE A 245 14.04 11.01 -2.09
C ILE A 245 14.16 12.09 -3.17
N GLN A 246 14.63 11.73 -4.36
CA GLN A 246 14.66 12.58 -5.53
C GLN A 246 14.24 11.74 -6.73
N GLY A 247 13.26 12.22 -7.50
CA GLY A 247 12.68 11.49 -8.62
C GLY A 247 11.17 11.72 -8.70
N ASP A 248 10.51 11.07 -9.65
CA ASP A 248 9.08 11.19 -9.85
C ASP A 248 8.32 10.79 -8.58
N ASN A 249 7.37 11.61 -8.13
CA ASN A 249 6.54 11.35 -6.94
C ASN A 249 7.31 11.10 -5.62
N ALA A 250 8.56 11.57 -5.53
CA ALA A 250 9.32 11.51 -4.29
C ALA A 250 8.71 12.41 -3.19
N PRO A 251 8.89 12.08 -1.90
CA PRO A 251 9.48 10.84 -1.38
C PRO A 251 8.58 9.62 -1.65
N ALA A 252 9.18 8.50 -2.06
CA ALA A 252 8.42 7.29 -2.43
C ALA A 252 9.08 6.00 -1.94
N PHE A 253 8.31 5.10 -1.33
CA PHE A 253 8.75 3.75 -1.02
C PHE A 253 8.76 2.90 -2.30
N ARG A 254 9.95 2.46 -2.70
CA ARG A 254 10.19 1.68 -3.93
C ARG A 254 11.35 0.71 -3.76
N GLY A 255 11.46 -0.22 -4.69
CA GLY A 255 12.71 -0.95 -4.88
C GLY A 255 12.75 -1.64 -6.23
N PRO A 256 13.95 -2.15 -6.61
CA PRO A 256 14.19 -2.73 -7.93
C PRO A 256 13.32 -3.96 -8.18
N ASP A 257 13.14 -4.79 -7.17
CA ASP A 257 12.36 -6.04 -7.25
C ASP A 257 10.95 -5.89 -6.66
N LEU A 258 10.59 -4.70 -6.16
CA LEU A 258 9.28 -4.44 -5.58
C LEU A 258 8.26 -4.19 -6.70
N PRO A 259 7.18 -4.97 -6.80
CA PRO A 259 6.14 -4.77 -7.81
C PRO A 259 5.61 -3.32 -7.79
N LYS A 260 5.37 -2.74 -8.97
CA LYS A 260 4.93 -1.32 -9.07
C LYS A 260 3.68 -1.02 -8.27
N GLY A 261 2.76 -1.98 -8.16
CA GLY A 261 1.54 -1.83 -7.35
C GLY A 261 1.80 -1.73 -5.84
N MET A 262 2.98 -2.15 -5.37
CA MET A 262 3.37 -2.06 -3.96
C MET A 262 4.09 -0.75 -3.62
N HIS A 263 4.42 0.08 -4.62
CA HIS A 263 5.09 1.36 -4.40
C HIS A 263 4.13 2.33 -3.71
N VAL A 264 4.66 3.11 -2.77
CA VAL A 264 3.91 4.20 -2.12
C VAL A 264 4.56 5.50 -2.52
N LYS A 265 3.78 6.42 -3.07
CA LYS A 265 4.23 7.71 -3.61
C LYS A 265 3.91 8.84 -2.65
N ASN A 266 4.62 9.97 -2.76
CA ASN A 266 4.35 11.19 -2.00
C ASN A 266 4.17 10.93 -0.50
N LEU A 267 5.10 10.18 0.09
CA LEU A 267 5.05 9.81 1.50
C LEU A 267 4.98 11.05 2.39
N VAL A 268 4.02 11.04 3.31
CA VAL A 268 3.89 12.01 4.42
C VAL A 268 4.56 11.45 5.65
N ALA A 269 4.35 10.18 5.96
CA ALA A 269 4.94 9.56 7.13
C ALA A 269 5.10 8.04 7.02
N VAL A 270 5.99 7.50 7.84
CA VAL A 270 6.23 6.07 8.04
C VAL A 270 6.30 5.79 9.54
N SER A 271 5.60 4.77 10.03
CA SER A 271 5.75 4.27 11.41
C SER A 271 6.31 2.85 11.39
N ALA A 272 7.44 2.64 12.04
CA ALA A 272 8.13 1.36 12.13
C ALA A 272 8.57 1.12 13.58
N GLY A 273 8.17 -0.02 14.17
CA GLY A 273 8.40 -0.24 15.60
C GLY A 273 7.74 0.83 16.45
N ASP A 274 8.53 1.44 17.33
CA ASP A 274 8.17 2.56 18.17
C ASP A 274 8.64 3.92 17.60
N VAL A 275 8.99 3.98 16.31
CA VAL A 275 9.53 5.19 15.68
C VAL A 275 8.67 5.64 14.50
N GLY A 276 8.34 6.93 14.48
CA GLY A 276 7.75 7.62 13.34
C GLY A 276 8.78 8.41 12.53
N PHE A 277 8.63 8.47 11.23
CA PHE A 277 9.39 9.32 10.32
C PHE A 277 8.42 10.22 9.56
N VAL A 278 8.66 11.54 9.56
CA VAL A 278 7.82 12.53 8.87
C VAL A 278 8.61 13.15 7.73
N PHE A 279 7.97 13.24 6.57
CA PHE A 279 8.44 14.00 5.41
C PHE A 279 7.66 15.32 5.39
N VAL A 280 8.23 16.36 6.00
CA VAL A 280 7.55 17.64 6.26
C VAL A 280 7.09 18.32 4.98
N GLU A 281 7.87 18.26 3.90
CA GLU A 281 7.44 18.85 2.62
C GLU A 281 6.09 18.29 2.14
N LYS A 282 5.91 16.97 2.22
CA LYS A 282 4.63 16.34 1.89
C LYS A 282 3.59 16.45 2.99
N GLY A 283 4.02 16.52 4.24
CA GLY A 283 3.14 16.85 5.36
C GLY A 283 2.45 18.21 5.17
N LEU A 284 3.13 19.22 4.60
CA LEU A 284 2.53 20.54 4.33
C LEU A 284 1.46 20.50 3.23
N GLU A 285 1.47 19.49 2.36
CA GLU A 285 0.41 19.25 1.36
C GLU A 285 -0.80 18.52 1.97
N PHE A 286 -0.58 17.73 3.02
CA PHE A 286 -1.58 16.86 3.64
C PHE A 286 -2.30 17.51 4.84
N PHE A 287 -1.54 18.10 5.76
CA PHE A 287 -2.08 18.69 6.99
C PHE A 287 -2.61 20.10 6.76
N ALA A 288 -3.61 20.49 7.56
CA ALA A 288 -4.03 21.87 7.62
C ALA A 288 -2.88 22.74 8.17
N SER A 289 -2.63 23.86 7.51
CA SER A 289 -1.59 24.80 7.95
C SER A 289 -1.98 25.48 9.25
N ALA A 290 -1.05 25.50 10.21
CA ALA A 290 -1.12 26.25 11.45
C ALA A 290 -0.09 27.41 11.43
N GLN A 291 -0.36 28.46 12.21
CA GLN A 291 0.51 29.64 12.29
C GLN A 291 1.00 29.90 13.70
N VAL A 292 2.28 30.29 13.81
CA VAL A 292 2.89 30.81 15.03
C VAL A 292 3.68 32.06 14.68
N GLY A 293 3.18 33.22 15.08
CA GLY A 293 3.77 34.50 14.68
C GLY A 293 3.67 34.71 13.16
N GLU A 294 4.82 34.84 12.49
CA GLU A 294 4.92 34.98 11.04
C GLU A 294 5.16 33.63 10.33
N ASP A 295 5.45 32.58 11.09
CA ASP A 295 5.78 31.26 10.56
C ASP A 295 4.51 30.41 10.37
N SER A 296 4.49 29.64 9.27
CA SER A 296 3.36 28.78 8.88
C SER A 296 3.89 27.35 8.68
N GLY A 297 3.21 26.36 9.26
CA GLY A 297 3.69 24.99 9.27
C GLY A 297 2.64 23.97 9.71
N ILE A 298 3.11 22.78 10.03
CA ILE A 298 2.28 21.69 10.52
C ILE A 298 2.21 21.79 12.05
N SER A 299 1.01 21.68 12.61
CA SER A 299 0.80 21.55 14.05
C SER A 299 1.56 20.34 14.62
N LEU A 300 2.34 20.54 15.67
CA LEU A 300 3.01 19.43 16.37
C LEU A 300 1.99 18.50 17.05
N LYS A 301 0.83 19.02 17.45
CA LYS A 301 -0.29 18.23 17.95
C LYS A 301 -0.82 17.28 16.88
N ASP A 302 -1.06 17.80 15.68
CA ASP A 302 -1.67 17.02 14.60
C ASP A 302 -0.72 15.91 14.14
N LEU A 303 0.59 16.17 14.13
CA LEU A 303 1.61 15.15 13.90
C LEU A 303 1.65 14.10 15.00
N ALA A 304 1.66 14.52 16.28
CA ALA A 304 1.66 13.61 17.42
C ALA A 304 0.43 12.71 17.41
N ASP A 305 -0.75 13.26 17.16
CA ASP A 305 -2.00 12.51 17.05
C ASP A 305 -1.98 11.54 15.86
N LYS A 306 -1.56 12.02 14.67
CA LYS A 306 -1.58 11.20 13.44
C LYS A 306 -0.59 10.03 13.50
N LEU A 307 0.54 10.20 14.19
CA LEU A 307 1.54 9.15 14.38
C LEU A 307 1.36 8.35 15.68
N ASN A 308 0.32 8.65 16.46
CA ASN A 308 0.08 8.01 17.75
C ASN A 308 1.31 8.11 18.67
N LEU A 309 1.91 9.30 18.77
CA LEU A 309 3.01 9.57 19.69
C LEU A 309 2.53 9.29 21.12
N LYS A 310 3.32 8.48 21.84
CA LYS A 310 3.04 8.08 23.22
C LYS A 310 2.78 9.31 24.07
N ALA A 311 1.63 9.30 24.75
CA ALA A 311 1.27 10.35 25.68
C ALA A 311 2.28 10.42 26.84
N ALA A 312 2.82 11.62 27.08
CA ALA A 312 3.71 11.93 28.19
C ALA A 312 3.40 13.35 28.72
N ASP A 313 3.82 13.63 29.95
CA ASP A 313 3.69 14.96 30.55
C ASP A 313 4.60 16.01 29.89
N ALA A 314 5.72 15.54 29.31
CA ALA A 314 6.71 16.34 28.63
C ALA A 314 7.30 15.62 27.41
N TYR A 315 7.83 16.41 26.49
CA TYR A 315 8.45 15.95 25.24
C TYR A 315 9.78 16.68 25.03
N VAL A 316 10.75 15.96 24.49
CA VAL A 316 12.06 16.52 24.12
C VAL A 316 12.11 16.73 22.62
N LEU A 317 12.36 17.97 22.21
CA LEU A 317 12.76 18.32 20.86
C LEU A 317 14.28 18.32 20.77
N GLU A 318 14.83 17.64 19.78
CA GLU A 318 16.27 17.50 19.56
C GLU A 318 16.65 18.09 18.20
N ALA A 319 17.71 18.89 18.16
CA ALA A 319 18.33 19.40 16.94
C ALA A 319 19.43 18.47 16.40
N GLU A 320 19.84 18.71 15.16
CA GLU A 320 20.95 17.98 14.53
C GLU A 320 22.29 18.11 15.30
N ASP A 321 22.53 19.23 15.99
CA ASP A 321 23.77 19.47 16.75
C ASP A 321 23.71 18.94 18.20
N GLY A 322 22.64 18.25 18.57
CA GLY A 322 22.40 17.72 19.92
C GLY A 322 21.81 18.75 20.90
N TYR A 323 21.48 19.97 20.45
CA TYR A 323 20.69 20.90 21.25
C TYR A 323 19.31 20.31 21.53
N THR A 324 18.87 20.38 22.79
CA THR A 324 17.57 19.87 23.22
C THR A 324 16.76 20.91 23.96
N VAL A 325 15.44 20.87 23.75
CA VAL A 325 14.45 21.62 24.53
C VAL A 325 13.39 20.64 25.02
N GLU A 326 13.09 20.70 26.30
CA GLU A 326 11.92 20.02 26.86
C GLU A 326 10.72 20.98 26.88
N VAL A 327 9.57 20.50 26.43
CA VAL A 327 8.29 21.22 26.46
C VAL A 327 7.23 20.37 27.14
N SER A 328 6.28 21.01 27.84
CA SER A 328 5.14 20.30 28.42
C SER A 328 4.20 19.79 27.33
N ALA A 329 3.34 18.82 27.64
CA ALA A 329 2.29 18.37 26.73
C ALA A 329 1.41 19.53 26.23
N ALA A 330 1.02 20.44 27.13
CA ALA A 330 0.22 21.61 26.79
C ALA A 330 0.95 22.61 25.89
N ASP A 331 2.29 22.66 25.95
CA ASP A 331 3.09 23.53 25.10
C ASP A 331 3.39 22.89 23.75
N LEU A 332 3.51 21.56 23.67
CA LEU A 332 3.59 20.83 22.40
C LEU A 332 2.40 21.18 21.50
N GLU A 333 1.19 21.27 22.07
CA GLU A 333 -0.03 21.62 21.34
C GLU A 333 -0.01 23.02 20.70
N LYS A 334 0.84 23.92 21.21
CA LYS A 334 1.00 25.30 20.72
C LYS A 334 2.12 25.43 19.69
N GLY A 335 2.78 24.32 19.37
CA GLY A 335 3.94 24.26 18.51
C GLY A 335 3.60 23.95 17.06
N ILE A 336 4.42 24.46 16.15
CA ILE A 336 4.47 24.05 14.76
C ILE A 336 5.86 23.56 14.37
N VAL A 337 5.93 22.71 13.36
CA VAL A 337 7.14 22.42 12.58
C VAL A 337 6.98 23.00 11.17
N PHE A 338 8.04 23.63 10.66
CA PHE A 338 7.99 24.33 9.38
C PHE A 338 9.36 24.44 8.72
N ILE A 339 9.35 24.64 7.41
CA ILE A 339 10.55 24.91 6.62
C ILE A 339 10.69 26.42 6.46
N ARG A 340 11.78 26.98 6.97
CA ARG A 340 12.01 28.43 6.93
C ARG A 340 12.20 28.92 5.49
N SER A 341 11.37 29.84 5.02
CA SER A 341 11.41 30.33 3.63
C SER A 341 12.73 31.02 3.25
N LYS A 342 13.51 31.49 4.22
CA LYS A 342 14.77 32.20 3.98
C LYS A 342 15.94 31.28 3.64
N ASP A 343 16.03 30.14 4.33
CA ASP A 343 17.22 29.29 4.32
C ASP A 343 16.91 27.79 4.17
N GLY A 344 15.64 27.40 4.06
CA GLY A 344 15.22 26.01 3.90
C GLY A 344 15.40 25.16 5.15
N ILE A 345 15.77 25.75 6.29
CA ILE A 345 16.05 25.02 7.52
C ILE A 345 14.73 24.59 8.18
N LEU A 346 14.60 23.29 8.46
CA LEU A 346 13.50 22.76 9.25
C LEU A 346 13.60 23.25 10.70
N SER A 347 12.54 23.85 11.21
CA SER A 347 12.51 24.46 12.54
C SER A 347 11.18 24.24 13.26
N SER A 348 11.18 24.42 14.58
CA SER A 348 9.95 24.55 15.38
C SER A 348 9.74 25.97 15.90
N ALA A 349 8.48 26.32 16.12
CA ALA A 349 8.07 27.55 16.79
C ALA A 349 6.88 27.27 17.71
N PHE A 350 6.77 28.04 18.78
CA PHE A 350 5.74 27.87 19.80
C PHE A 350 5.08 29.20 20.12
N THR A 351 3.77 29.19 20.32
CA THR A 351 3.03 30.35 20.83
C THR A 351 3.28 30.52 22.33
N ASP A 352 3.48 31.75 22.78
CA ASP A 352 3.67 32.14 24.19
C ASP A 352 4.89 31.51 24.91
N LEU A 353 5.84 30.94 24.16
CA LEU A 353 7.12 30.46 24.69
C LEU A 353 8.28 31.36 24.26
N PRO A 354 9.38 31.41 25.04
CA PRO A 354 10.58 32.14 24.64
C PRO A 354 11.19 31.54 23.37
N LYS A 355 11.91 32.36 22.59
CA LYS A 355 12.60 31.90 21.36
C LYS A 355 13.62 30.77 21.60
N SER A 356 14.08 30.59 22.83
CA SER A 356 14.93 29.45 23.21
C SER A 356 14.18 28.13 23.25
N ALA A 357 12.84 28.11 23.16
CA ALA A 357 12.08 26.88 23.01
C ALA A 357 12.02 26.42 21.54
N SER A 358 12.22 27.34 20.58
CA SER A 358 12.31 27.02 19.16
C SER A 358 13.59 26.26 18.84
N VAL A 359 13.47 25.18 18.09
CA VAL A 359 14.60 24.35 17.68
C VAL A 359 14.82 24.51 16.18
N LYS A 360 16.04 24.86 15.77
CA LYS A 360 16.46 24.86 14.35
C LYS A 360 17.16 23.55 14.04
N TYR A 361 17.12 23.14 12.78
CA TYR A 361 17.60 21.81 12.36
C TYR A 361 16.91 20.74 13.20
N LEU A 362 15.58 20.85 13.35
CA LEU A 362 14.81 19.95 14.18
C LEU A 362 14.97 18.53 13.64
N LEU A 363 15.56 17.66 14.45
CA LEU A 363 15.82 16.26 14.11
C LEU A 363 14.69 15.38 14.60
N SER A 364 14.23 15.56 15.84
CA SER A 364 13.23 14.66 16.42
C SER A 364 12.41 15.27 17.56
N ILE A 365 11.29 14.61 17.87
CA ILE A 365 10.47 14.77 19.08
C ILE A 365 10.37 13.42 19.76
N SER A 366 10.59 13.36 21.07
CA SER A 366 10.47 12.11 21.86
C SER A 366 9.63 12.33 23.12
N ALA A 367 8.79 11.36 23.46
CA ALA A 367 8.08 11.35 24.74
C ALA A 367 9.08 11.10 25.89
N VAL A 368 8.99 11.87 26.97
CA VAL A 368 9.78 11.62 28.19
C VAL A 368 9.13 10.46 28.96
N GLU A 369 9.95 9.51 29.43
CA GLU A 369 9.49 8.35 30.21
C GLU A 369 9.05 8.68 31.64
#